data_AF-A0A2Z5ZVX9-F1
#
_entry.id   AF-A0A2Z5ZVX9-F1
#
_cell.length_a   1.000
_cell.length_b   1.000
_cell.length_c   1.000
_cell.angle_alpha   90.00
_cell.angle_beta   90.00
_cell.angle_gamma   90.00
#
_symmetry.space_group_name_H-M   'P 1'
#
loop_
_entity.id
_entity.type
_entity.pdbx_description
1 polymer ?
#
loop_
_entity_poly.entity_id
_entity_poly.type
_entity_poly.pdbx_seq_one_letter_code
_entity_poly.pdbx_strand_id
1 'polypeptide(L)' 'AGEDKVLTFPWSEGLSIDNIQQYYTDVVQHVDWTHAESGAPMLKMQHPEFEMFSSGIHARSGVACA' A
#
# COMPACT_ATOMS: atom_id res chain seq x y z
N ALA A 1 6.30 -1.90 9.43
CA ALA A 1 5.57 -1.22 10.54
C ALA A 1 6.00 -1.80 11.89
N GLY A 2 5.68 -1.16 13.02
CA GLY A 2 6.07 -1.64 14.36
C GLY A 2 7.39 -1.06 14.90
N GLU A 3 7.75 -1.41 16.14
CA GLU A 3 8.90 -0.85 16.89
C GLU A 3 10.23 -0.96 16.13
N ASP A 4 10.48 -2.11 15.49
CA ASP A 4 11.73 -2.37 14.76
C ASP A 4 11.77 -1.77 13.34
N LYS A 5 10.69 -1.11 12.90
CA LYS A 5 10.56 -0.48 11.57
C LYS A 5 10.93 -1.40 10.40
N VAL A 6 10.58 -2.67 10.51
CA VAL A 6 10.81 -3.66 9.46
C VAL A 6 10.00 -3.29 8.22
N LEU A 7 10.62 -3.46 7.04
CA LEU A 7 9.95 -3.33 5.74
C LEU A 7 8.78 -4.32 5.68
N THR A 8 7.58 -3.83 5.37
CA THR A 8 6.37 -4.66 5.31
C THR A 8 5.57 -4.25 4.10
N PHE A 9 5.17 -5.21 3.28
CA PHE A 9 4.22 -4.97 2.20
C PHE A 9 2.77 -5.10 2.71
N PRO A 10 1.89 -4.12 2.44
CA PRO A 10 0.53 -4.09 2.97
C PRO A 10 -0.44 -4.95 2.15
N TRP A 11 -0.08 -6.20 1.87
CA TRP A 11 -0.79 -7.05 0.89
C TRP A 11 -1.66 -8.14 1.51
N SER A 12 -1.84 -8.17 2.83
CA SER A 12 -2.61 -9.25 3.50
C SER A 12 -4.06 -9.31 3.03
N GLU A 13 -4.65 -8.16 2.70
CA GLU A 13 -6.02 -8.04 2.22
C GLU A 13 -6.12 -8.07 0.69
N GLY A 14 -4.99 -8.08 -0.04
CA GLY A 14 -4.92 -7.99 -1.50
C GLY A 14 -4.06 -6.83 -2.01
N LEU A 15 -3.96 -6.72 -3.35
CA LEU A 15 -3.11 -5.73 -4.03
C LEU A 15 -3.88 -4.48 -4.49
N SER A 16 -5.21 -4.45 -4.35
CA SER A 16 -5.98 -3.26 -4.74
C SER A 16 -5.79 -2.12 -3.74
N ILE A 17 -6.02 -0.89 -4.18
CA ILE A 17 -5.91 0.29 -3.31
C ILE A 17 -6.89 0.21 -2.12
N ASP A 18 -8.09 -0.34 -2.34
CA ASP A 18 -9.09 -0.51 -1.29
C ASP A 18 -8.64 -1.53 -0.24
N ASN A 19 -7.97 -2.61 -0.67
CA ASN A 19 -7.42 -3.61 0.23
C ASN A 19 -6.25 -3.06 1.06
N ILE A 20 -5.35 -2.31 0.41
CA ILE A 20 -4.23 -1.65 1.09
C ILE A 20 -4.75 -0.61 2.09
N GLN A 21 -5.81 0.13 1.75
CA GLN A 21 -6.48 1.04 2.66
C GLN A 21 -7.05 0.29 3.86
N GLN A 22 -7.81 -0.79 3.64
CA GLN A 22 -8.38 -1.63 4.70
C GLN A 22 -7.31 -2.17 5.64
N TYR A 23 -6.18 -2.65 5.10
CA TYR A 23 -5.04 -3.09 5.91
C TYR A 23 -4.60 -1.98 6.88
N TYR A 24 -4.36 -0.77 6.36
CA TYR A 24 -3.86 0.33 7.18
C TYR A 24 -4.88 0.90 8.16
N THR A 25 -6.17 0.99 7.79
CA THR A 25 -7.20 1.61 8.64
C THR A 25 -7.80 0.66 9.66
N ASP A 26 -8.01 -0.61 9.28
CA ASP A 26 -8.84 -1.53 10.05
C ASP A 26 -8.00 -2.62 10.74
N VAL A 27 -6.89 -3.06 10.12
CA VAL A 27 -6.07 -4.16 10.64
C VAL A 27 -4.96 -3.65 11.55
N VAL A 28 -4.13 -2.72 11.06
CA VAL A 28 -2.95 -2.25 11.80
C VAL A 28 -3.09 -0.86 12.40
N GLN A 29 -4.12 -0.10 12.01
CA GLN A 29 -4.35 1.29 12.45
C GLN A 29 -3.09 2.17 12.35
N HIS A 30 -2.34 2.01 11.26
CA HIS A 30 -1.03 2.65 11.06
C HIS A 30 -1.18 4.08 10.56
N VAL A 31 -0.28 4.96 11.00
CA VAL A 31 -0.18 6.35 10.54
C VAL A 31 1.29 6.63 10.26
N ASP A 32 1.60 7.07 9.03
CA ASP A 32 2.97 7.41 8.66
C ASP A 32 3.38 8.78 9.23
N TRP A 33 2.49 9.78 9.12
CA TRP A 33 2.66 11.08 9.77
C TRP A 33 1.32 11.77 9.99
N THR A 34 1.31 12.72 10.92
CA THR A 34 0.20 13.67 11.07
C THR A 34 0.46 14.88 10.20
N HIS A 35 -0.47 15.21 9.33
CA HIS A 35 -0.38 16.40 8.48
C HIS A 35 -0.34 17.68 9.34
N ALA A 36 0.67 18.53 9.14
CA ALA A 36 0.97 19.64 10.05
C ALA A 36 -0.13 20.72 10.13
N GLU A 37 -0.85 20.97 9.02
CA GLU A 37 -1.88 22.02 8.96
C GLU A 37 -3.26 21.49 9.37
N SER A 38 -3.73 20.45 8.69
CA SER A 38 -5.05 19.84 8.92
C SER A 38 -5.13 18.93 10.14
N GLY A 39 -4.00 18.47 10.70
CA GLY A 39 -3.98 17.47 11.77
C GLY A 39 -4.44 16.08 11.34
N ALA A 40 -4.65 15.83 10.05
CA ALA A 40 -5.13 14.55 9.55
C ALA A 40 -4.06 13.44 9.66
N PRO A 41 -4.41 12.20 10.04
CA PRO A 41 -3.50 11.06 9.95
C PRO A 41 -3.30 10.67 8.49
N MET A 42 -2.05 10.60 8.04
CA MET A 42 -1.70 10.36 6.65
C MET A 42 -1.00 9.02 6.43
N LEU A 43 -1.21 8.46 5.24
CA LEU A 43 -0.50 7.32 4.68
C LEU A 43 0.33 7.77 3.47
N LYS A 44 1.55 7.27 3.34
CA LYS A 44 2.42 7.57 2.19
C LYS A 44 2.41 6.37 1.26
N MET A 45 2.01 6.58 0.03
CA MET A 45 2.20 5.60 -1.04
C MET A 45 3.62 5.72 -1.61
N GLN A 46 4.35 4.62 -1.71
CA GLN A 46 5.65 4.57 -2.37
C GLN A 46 5.58 3.62 -3.57
N HIS A 47 5.77 4.21 -4.76
CA HIS A 47 6.05 3.51 -6.02
C HIS A 47 5.37 2.12 -6.15
N PRO A 48 4.03 2.10 -6.30
CA PRO A 48 3.26 0.86 -6.33
C PRO A 48 3.27 0.23 -7.73
N GLU A 49 4.44 0.11 -8.37
CA GLU A 49 4.50 -0.37 -9.76
C GLU A 49 4.01 -1.80 -9.88
N PHE A 50 4.36 -2.68 -8.95
CA PHE A 50 3.97 -4.09 -9.00
C PHE A 50 2.45 -4.25 -8.86
N GLU A 51 1.85 -3.56 -7.90
CA GLU A 51 0.42 -3.57 -7.62
C GLU A 51 -0.35 -3.01 -8.82
N MET A 52 0.05 -1.84 -9.33
CA MET A 52 -0.58 -1.22 -10.49
C MET A 52 -0.41 -2.07 -11.75
N PHE A 53 0.80 -2.61 -11.99
CA PHE A 53 1.09 -3.50 -13.11
C PHE A 53 0.24 -4.78 -13.07
N SER A 54 0.10 -5.40 -11.90
CA SER A 54 -0.62 -6.67 -11.73
C SER A 54 -2.09 -6.60 -12.17
N SER A 55 -2.69 -5.41 -12.07
CA SER A 55 -4.06 -5.13 -12.52
C SER A 55 -4.16 -4.72 -14.01
N GLY A 56 -3.03 -4.58 -14.71
CA GLY A 56 -2.94 -4.12 -16.09
C GLY A 56 -3.19 -5.21 -17.14
N ILE A 57 -3.44 -4.80 -18.39
CA ILE A 57 -3.67 -5.74 -19.50
C ILE A 57 -2.42 -6.55 -19.85
N HIS A 58 -1.23 -5.97 -19.77
CA HIS A 58 0.03 -6.66 -20.03
C HIS A 58 0.24 -7.84 -19.07
N ALA A 59 0.03 -7.63 -17.77
CA ALA A 59 0.09 -8.70 -16.78
C ALA A 59 -0.96 -9.80 -17.05
N ARG A 60 -2.21 -9.42 -17.37
CA ARG A 60 -3.26 -10.38 -17.77
C ARG A 60 -2.92 -11.16 -19.04
N SER A 61 -2.16 -10.56 -19.94
CA SER A 61 -1.67 -11.19 -21.18
C SER A 61 -0.37 -11.98 -21.00
N GLY A 62 0.14 -12.11 -19.76
CA GLY A 62 1.35 -12.89 -19.47
C GLY A 62 2.67 -12.20 -19.84
N VAL A 63 2.64 -10.91 -20.17
CA VAL A 63 3.86 -10.11 -20.38
C VAL A 63 4.50 -9.85 -19.02
N ALA A 64 5.78 -10.15 -18.89
CA ALA A 64 6.55 -9.95 -17.65
C ALA A 64 7.25 -8.59 -17.63
N CYS A 65 7.86 -8.24 -16.49
CA CYS A 65 8.58 -6.98 -16.31
C CYS A 65 9.92 -6.91 -17.08
N ALA A 66 10.49 -8.05 -17.47
CA ALA A 66 11.84 -8.19 -18.02
C ALA A 66 11.94 -7.84 -19.51
#